data_AF-A0A8B5X5J8-F1
#
_entry.id   AF-A0A8B5X5J8-F1
#
_cell.length_a   1.000
_cell.length_b   1.000
_cell.length_c   1.000
_cell.angle_alpha   90.00
_cell.angle_beta   90.00
_cell.angle_gamma   90.00
#
_symmetry.space_group_name_H-M   'P 1'
#
loop_
_entity.id
_entity.type
_entity.pdbx_description
1 polymer ?
#
loop_
_entity_poly.entity_id
_entity_poly.type
_entity_poly.pdbx_seq_one_letter_code
_entity_poly.pdbx_strand_id
1 'polypeptide(L)'
;MNDRLTLRVGGLVVAKQSTAVCDAGERGVCYERYTLDKRPGWSILFESGRHDGFSSEEVALMLEITGEVCPAVADYEFTSVMRLMNDFRHGRFGAAFPPEHGA
;
A
#
# COMPACT_ATOMS: atom_id res chain seq x y z
N MET A 1 -10.16 2.29 23.40
CA MET A 1 -10.19 1.46 22.17
C MET A 1 -9.04 1.92 21.30
N ASN A 2 -8.11 1.03 20.96
CA ASN A 2 -6.83 1.35 20.32
C ASN A 2 -7.03 1.83 18.87
N ASP A 3 -6.81 3.12 18.63
CA ASP A 3 -6.79 3.80 17.32
C ASP A 3 -5.56 3.43 16.45
N ARG A 4 -4.92 2.29 16.74
CA ARG A 4 -3.52 2.03 16.40
C ARG A 4 -3.29 1.26 15.08
N LEU A 5 -4.35 0.88 14.36
CA LEU A 5 -4.27 0.02 13.16
C LEU A 5 -5.03 0.57 11.95
N THR A 6 -5.43 1.84 11.94
CA THR A 6 -6.02 2.44 10.75
C THR A 6 -4.92 2.70 9.72
N LEU A 7 -4.87 1.89 8.67
CA LEU A 7 -3.96 2.10 7.54
C LEU A 7 -4.24 3.48 6.91
N ARG A 8 -3.21 4.32 6.80
CA ARG A 8 -3.27 5.68 6.23
C ARG A 8 -2.53 5.70 4.90
N VAL A 9 -2.73 6.75 4.09
CA VAL A 9 -1.89 6.99 2.91
C VAL A 9 -0.43 7.12 3.34
N GLY A 10 0.47 6.49 2.59
CA GLY A 10 1.87 6.27 2.95
C GLY A 10 2.12 5.11 3.91
N GLY A 11 1.07 4.52 4.49
CA GLY A 11 1.20 3.39 5.41
C GLY A 11 1.76 2.14 4.72
N LEU A 12 2.74 1.48 5.35
CA LEU A 12 3.43 0.33 4.79
C LEU A 12 2.80 -0.99 5.25
N VAL A 13 2.73 -1.94 4.32
CA VAL A 13 2.19 -3.28 4.53
C VAL A 13 3.12 -4.35 3.95
N VAL A 14 2.96 -5.58 4.43
CA VAL A 14 3.58 -6.77 3.85
C VAL A 14 2.49 -7.77 3.47
N ALA A 15 2.57 -8.34 2.28
CA ALA A 15 1.64 -9.38 1.84
C ALA A 15 1.88 -10.68 2.62
N LYS A 16 0.85 -11.21 3.29
CA LYS A 16 0.93 -12.48 4.04
C LYS A 16 0.89 -13.70 3.14
N GLN A 17 0.35 -13.56 1.93
CA GLN A 17 0.15 -14.65 0.97
C GLN A 17 0.20 -14.13 -0.46
N SER A 18 0.56 -15.00 -1.41
CA SER A 18 0.52 -14.67 -2.83
C SER A 18 -0.92 -14.61 -3.34
N THR A 19 -1.17 -13.64 -4.23
CA THR A 19 -2.43 -13.43 -4.93
C THR A 19 -2.14 -13.11 -6.40
N ALA A 20 -3.14 -12.72 -7.17
CA ALA A 20 -2.91 -12.21 -8.53
C ALA A 20 -2.18 -10.85 -8.55
N VAL A 21 -2.17 -10.12 -7.42
CA VAL A 21 -1.69 -8.73 -7.35
C VAL A 21 -0.44 -8.55 -6.48
N CYS A 22 -0.06 -9.55 -5.70
CA CYS A 22 1.15 -9.54 -4.89
C CYS A 22 1.72 -10.93 -4.64
N ASP A 23 3.01 -11.00 -4.35
CA ASP A 23 3.70 -12.20 -3.87
C ASP A 23 3.75 -12.21 -2.33
N ALA A 24 3.76 -13.40 -1.71
CA ALA A 24 3.94 -13.51 -0.27
C ALA A 24 5.28 -12.88 0.17
N GLY A 25 5.25 -12.05 1.22
CA GLY A 25 6.39 -11.27 1.69
C GLY A 25 6.62 -9.96 0.94
N GLU A 26 5.90 -9.70 -0.16
CA GLU A 26 6.06 -8.48 -0.95
C GLU A 26 5.62 -7.23 -0.17
N ARG A 27 6.43 -6.18 -0.24
CA ARG A 27 6.13 -4.91 0.42
C ARG A 27 5.13 -4.10 -0.39
N GLY A 28 4.22 -3.44 0.31
CA GLY A 28 3.24 -2.54 -0.27
C GLY A 28 3.10 -1.23 0.49
N VAL A 29 2.56 -0.22 -0.19
CA VAL A 29 2.23 1.07 0.39
C VAL A 29 0.80 1.46 0.02
N CYS A 30 0.05 1.96 1.01
CA CYS A 30 -1.26 2.54 0.74
C CYS A 30 -1.11 3.90 0.05
N TYR A 31 -1.63 4.02 -1.16
CA TYR A 31 -1.59 5.28 -1.93
C TYR A 31 -2.94 6.01 -1.95
N GLU A 32 -4.02 5.35 -1.56
CA GLU A 32 -5.36 5.95 -1.51
C GLU A 32 -6.21 5.28 -0.42
N ARG A 33 -7.07 6.08 0.20
CA ARG A 33 -8.19 5.62 1.01
C ARG A 33 -9.48 6.07 0.36
N TYR A 34 -10.42 5.15 0.22
CA TYR A 34 -11.71 5.45 -0.37
C TYR A 34 -12.84 4.91 0.50
N THR A 35 -14.05 5.35 0.21
CA THR A 35 -15.27 4.77 0.77
C THR A 35 -16.10 4.22 -0.38
N LEU A 36 -16.38 2.92 -0.37
CA LEU A 36 -17.24 2.26 -1.34
C LEU A 36 -18.41 1.65 -0.59
N ASP A 37 -19.64 1.96 -1.00
CA ASP A 37 -20.87 1.49 -0.34
C ASP A 37 -20.86 1.63 1.19
N LYS A 38 -20.40 2.80 1.68
CA LYS A 38 -20.26 3.15 3.11
C LYS A 38 -19.24 2.31 3.88
N ARG A 39 -18.39 1.53 3.20
CA ARG A 39 -17.30 0.76 3.79
C ARG A 39 -15.95 1.39 3.42
N PRO A 40 -15.00 1.44 4.37
CA PRO A 40 -13.66 1.91 4.06
C PRO A 40 -12.92 0.90 3.17
N GLY A 41 -12.14 1.42 2.23
CA GLY A 41 -11.22 0.64 1.41
C GLY A 41 -9.88 1.34 1.25
N TRP A 42 -8.86 0.57 0.88
CA TRP A 42 -7.48 1.01 0.75
C TRP A 42 -6.91 0.51 -0.56
N SER A 43 -6.33 1.42 -1.34
CA SER A 43 -5.62 1.05 -2.55
C SER A 43 -4.13 0.89 -2.22
N ILE A 44 -3.58 -0.29 -2.50
CA ILE A 44 -2.20 -0.67 -2.18
C ILE A 44 -1.41 -0.81 -3.47
N LEU A 45 -0.21 -0.22 -3.51
CA LEU A 45 0.79 -0.42 -4.55
C LEU A 45 1.92 -1.27 -3.97
N PHE A 46 2.25 -2.37 -4.63
CA PHE A 46 3.33 -3.28 -4.24
C PHE A 46 4.64 -2.90 -4.95
N GLU A 47 5.76 -3.37 -4.41
CA GLU A 47 7.09 -3.02 -4.91
C GLU A 47 7.37 -3.51 -6.35
N SER A 48 6.66 -4.54 -6.82
CA SER A 48 6.64 -4.94 -8.24
C SER A 48 5.91 -3.96 -9.16
N GLY A 49 5.19 -2.99 -8.62
CA GLY A 49 4.33 -2.05 -9.35
C GLY A 49 2.90 -2.53 -9.57
N ARG A 50 2.55 -3.75 -9.13
CA ARG A 50 1.17 -4.23 -9.10
C ARG A 50 0.37 -3.51 -8.02
N HIS A 51 -0.94 -3.33 -8.24
CA HIS A 51 -1.79 -2.59 -7.31
C HIS A 51 -3.24 -3.07 -7.38
N ASP A 52 -3.96 -2.92 -6.27
CA ASP A 52 -5.40 -3.18 -6.19
C ASP A 52 -6.05 -2.45 -4.99
N GLY A 53 -7.37 -2.44 -4.95
CA GLY A 53 -8.17 -2.01 -3.81
C GLY A 53 -8.48 -3.17 -2.86
N PHE A 54 -8.42 -2.90 -1.55
CA PHE A 54 -8.64 -3.87 -0.49
C PHE A 54 -9.71 -3.34 0.48
N SER A 55 -10.66 -4.20 0.82
CA SER A 55 -11.60 -4.01 1.93
C SER A 55 -10.92 -4.19 3.28
N SER A 56 -11.61 -3.82 4.37
CA SER A 56 -11.13 -4.04 5.73
C SER A 56 -10.83 -5.50 6.04
N GLU A 57 -11.68 -6.40 5.53
CA GLU A 57 -11.57 -7.84 5.72
C GLU A 57 -10.36 -8.40 4.95
N GLU A 58 -10.14 -7.95 3.72
CA GLU A 58 -8.98 -8.34 2.92
C GLU A 58 -7.68 -7.80 3.49
N VAL A 59 -7.65 -6.55 3.97
CA VAL A 59 -6.48 -6.01 4.69
C VAL A 59 -6.16 -6.89 5.90
N ALA A 60 -7.16 -7.22 6.73
CA ALA A 60 -6.94 -8.04 7.91
C ALA A 60 -6.43 -9.46 7.57
N LEU A 61 -6.99 -10.08 6.52
CA LEU A 61 -6.68 -11.44 6.11
C LEU A 61 -5.35 -11.54 5.37
N MET A 62 -5.09 -10.64 4.42
CA MET A 62 -4.04 -10.77 3.41
C MET A 62 -2.83 -9.90 3.68
N LEU A 63 -2.95 -8.83 4.49
CA LEU A 63 -1.89 -7.85 4.69
C LEU A 63 -1.49 -7.76 6.17
N GLU A 64 -0.20 -7.63 6.41
CA GLU A 64 0.35 -7.23 7.69
C GLU A 64 0.61 -5.73 7.67
N ILE A 65 -0.06 -4.98 8.55
CA ILE A 65 0.19 -3.56 8.73
C ILE A 65 1.41 -3.41 9.63
N THR A 66 2.49 -2.86 9.09
CA THR A 66 3.78 -2.70 9.80
C THR A 66 3.71 -1.68 10.94
N GLY A 67 2.75 -0.74 10.85
CA GLY A 67 2.68 0.44 11.73
C GLY A 67 3.59 1.59 11.25
N GLU A 68 4.38 1.38 10.21
CA GLU A 68 5.23 2.40 9.60
C GLU A 68 4.47 3.20 8.54
N VAL A 69 4.88 4.46 8.37
CA VAL A 69 4.36 5.36 7.33
C VAL A 69 5.55 5.96 6.60
N CYS A 70 5.59 5.80 5.28
CA CYS A 70 6.54 6.46 4.41
C CYS A 70 6.14 7.94 4.23
N PRO A 71 6.87 8.91 4.83
CA PRO A 71 6.48 10.32 4.80
C PRO A 71 6.47 10.88 3.39
N ALA A 72 7.35 10.37 2.52
CA ALA A 72 7.37 10.76 1.13
C ALA A 72 6.06 10.43 0.42
N VAL A 73 5.31 9.40 0.80
CA VAL A 73 4.06 9.00 0.13
C VAL A 73 2.82 9.46 0.90
N ALA A 74 2.98 9.97 2.13
CA ALA A 74 1.88 10.31 3.03
C ALA A 74 0.94 11.41 2.51
N ASP A 75 1.41 12.24 1.57
CA ASP A 75 0.67 13.32 0.92
C ASP A 75 0.26 12.97 -0.53
N TYR A 76 0.43 11.71 -0.96
CA TYR A 76 0.12 11.32 -2.32
C TYR A 76 -1.37 11.43 -2.62
N GLU A 77 -1.72 12.14 -3.69
CA GLU A 77 -3.09 12.29 -4.19
C GLU A 77 -3.31 11.42 -5.44
N PHE A 78 -4.09 10.35 -5.29
CA PHE A 78 -4.46 9.53 -6.42
C PHE A 78 -5.39 10.29 -7.38
N THR A 79 -5.04 10.30 -8.67
CA THR A 79 -5.87 10.92 -9.73
C THR A 79 -6.36 9.88 -10.75
N SER A 80 -5.47 8.98 -11.19
CA SER A 80 -5.78 7.91 -12.14
C SER A 80 -4.68 6.86 -12.12
N VAL A 81 -5.01 5.65 -12.58
CA VAL A 81 -4.04 4.55 -12.74
C VAL A 81 -2.90 4.94 -13.69
N MET A 82 -3.18 5.68 -14.77
CA MET A 82 -2.13 6.12 -15.70
C MET A 82 -1.09 7.01 -14.99
N ARG A 83 -1.55 7.93 -14.14
CA ARG A 83 -0.66 8.79 -13.35
C ARG A 83 0.09 8.00 -12.29
N LEU A 84 -0.59 7.10 -11.56
CA LEU A 84 0.03 6.21 -10.58
C LEU A 84 1.18 5.41 -11.18
N MET A 85 0.97 4.78 -12.34
CA MET A 85 1.99 4.00 -13.03
C MET A 85 3.13 4.87 -13.57
N ASN A 86 2.83 6.09 -14.04
CA ASN A 86 3.86 7.04 -14.42
C ASN A 86 4.74 7.41 -13.21
N ASP A 87 4.13 7.77 -12.08
CA ASP A 87 4.82 8.22 -10.88
C ASP A 87 5.65 7.08 -10.27
N PHE A 88 5.12 5.85 -10.28
CA PHE A 88 5.87 4.65 -9.90
C PHE A 88 7.12 4.43 -10.76
N ARG A 89 6.99 4.48 -12.10
CA ARG A 89 8.14 4.33 -13.02
C ARG A 89 9.20 5.41 -12.85
N HIS A 90 8.79 6.61 -12.42
CA HIS A 90 9.71 7.71 -12.12
C HIS A 90 10.24 7.68 -10.66
N GLY A 91 9.96 6.63 -9.90
CA GLY A 91 10.53 6.41 -8.58
C GLY A 91 9.86 7.20 -7.45
N ARG A 92 8.67 7.78 -7.65
CA ARG A 92 7.93 8.54 -6.62
C ARG A 92 7.69 7.74 -5.34
N PHE A 93 7.60 6.42 -5.47
CA PHE A 93 7.35 5.46 -4.40
C PHE A 93 8.62 4.73 -3.93
N GLY A 94 9.80 5.04 -4.48
CA GLY A 94 11.04 4.31 -4.15
C GLY A 94 11.39 4.36 -2.66
N ALA A 95 11.06 5.45 -1.97
CA ALA A 95 11.26 5.59 -0.52
C ALA A 95 10.41 4.63 0.33
N ALA A 96 9.31 4.09 -0.21
CA ALA A 96 8.51 3.06 0.44
C ALA A 96 9.11 1.66 0.31
N PHE A 97 10.06 1.47 -0.62
CA PHE A 97 10.69 0.19 -0.93
C PHE A 97 12.22 0.31 -0.91
N PRO A 98 12.83 0.77 0.20
CA PRO A 98 14.28 0.86 0.27
C PRO A 98 14.89 -0.51 -0.03
N PRO A 99 16.01 -0.60 -0.76
CA PRO A 99 16.68 -1.88 -0.94
C PRO A 99 16.98 -2.45 0.44
N GLU A 100 16.69 -3.74 0.65
CA GLU A 100 17.13 -4.42 1.86
C GLU A 100 18.64 -4.25 1.92
N HIS A 101 19.15 -3.67 3.02
CA HIS A 101 20.59 -3.63 3.23
C HIS A 101 21.05 -5.07 3.32
N GLY A 102 21.62 -5.58 2.22
CA GLY A 102 22.28 -6.88 2.22
C GLY A 102 23.40 -6.84 3.26
N ALA A 103 23.25 -7.70 4.27
CA ALA A 103 24.26 -8.23 5.20
C ALA A 103 25.31 -7.26 5.78
#